data_AF-A0A261SMB7-F1
#
_entry.id   AF-A0A261SMB7-F1
#
_cell.length_a   1.000
_cell.length_b   1.000
_cell.length_c   1.000
_cell.angle_alpha   90.00
_cell.angle_beta   90.00
_cell.angle_gamma   90.00
#
_symmetry.space_group_name_H-M   'P 1'
#
loop_
_entity.id
_entity.type
_entity.pdbx_description
1 polymer ?
#
loop_
_entity_poly.entity_id
_entity_poly.type
_entity_poly.pdbx_seq_one_letter_code
_entity_poly.pdbx_strand_id
1 'polypeptide(L)'
;MDRKLEITQPMIDGYGRINGDNDIIHYDHDYAVERGFRGTLLHGPHMTAFAADLGARRYGKDWLTRGKLHTKWIGPVCPGDTFVADLTEDGELTATSGGKTVMVGSVTLAE
;
A
#
# COMPACT_ATOMS: atom_id res chain seq x y z
N MET A 1 9.93 11.79 -4.48
CA MET A 1 9.26 11.14 -5.63
C MET A 1 7.96 10.53 -5.16
N ASP A 2 6.97 10.38 -6.02
CA ASP A 2 5.67 9.85 -5.63
C ASP A 2 5.19 8.71 -6.55
N ARG A 3 4.22 7.95 -6.04
CA ARG A 3 3.45 6.99 -6.81
C ARG A 3 1.96 7.21 -6.53
N LYS A 4 1.24 7.59 -7.58
CA LYS A 4 -0.20 7.81 -7.57
C LYS A 4 -0.92 6.72 -8.36
N LEU A 5 -2.02 6.21 -7.83
CA LEU A 5 -2.84 5.20 -8.49
C LEU A 5 -4.29 5.26 -8.00
N GLU A 6 -5.21 4.90 -8.89
CA GLU A 6 -6.60 4.62 -8.53
C GLU A 6 -6.71 3.17 -8.04
N ILE A 7 -7.31 2.98 -6.87
CA ILE A 7 -7.50 1.67 -6.28
C ILE A 7 -8.81 1.08 -6.79
N THR A 8 -8.75 -0.11 -7.36
CA THR A 8 -9.93 -0.81 -7.90
C THR A 8 -10.09 -2.18 -7.27
N GLN A 9 -11.32 -2.69 -7.18
CA GLN A 9 -11.57 -4.05 -6.67
C GLN A 9 -10.77 -5.13 -7.44
N PRO A 10 -10.66 -5.09 -8.78
CA PRO A 10 -9.83 -6.06 -9.51
C PRO A 10 -8.35 -6.08 -9.10
N MET A 11 -7.78 -4.93 -8.66
CA MET A 11 -6.43 -4.90 -8.12
C MET A 11 -6.34 -5.60 -6.77
N ILE A 12 -7.33 -5.39 -5.89
CA ILE A 12 -7.42 -6.04 -4.58
C ILE A 12 -7.55 -7.56 -4.79
N ASP A 13 -8.49 -7.99 -5.63
CA ASP A 13 -8.71 -9.40 -5.97
C ASP A 13 -7.45 -10.04 -6.58
N GLY A 14 -6.78 -9.31 -7.47
CA GLY A 14 -5.54 -9.76 -8.11
C GLY A 14 -4.42 -9.98 -7.10
N TYR A 15 -4.26 -9.06 -6.15
CA TYR A 15 -3.27 -9.20 -5.09
C TYR A 15 -3.58 -10.39 -4.17
N GLY A 16 -4.84 -10.56 -3.78
CA GLY A 16 -5.33 -11.71 -3.01
C GLY A 16 -4.97 -13.06 -3.63
N ARG A 17 -5.15 -13.19 -4.95
CA ARG A 17 -4.74 -14.40 -5.69
C ARG A 17 -3.23 -14.65 -5.68
N ILE A 18 -2.42 -13.60 -5.64
CA ILE A 18 -0.95 -13.69 -5.65
C ILE A 18 -0.42 -14.03 -4.26
N ASN A 19 -0.92 -13.37 -3.21
CA ASN A 19 -0.39 -13.52 -1.85
C ASN A 19 -1.10 -14.61 -1.02
N GLY A 20 -2.27 -15.08 -1.46
CA GLY A 20 -3.06 -16.10 -0.76
C GLY A 20 -3.82 -15.60 0.48
N ASP A 21 -3.90 -14.28 0.68
CA ASP A 21 -4.70 -13.67 1.73
C ASP A 21 -6.16 -13.69 1.30
N ASN A 22 -6.96 -14.55 1.92
CA ASN A 22 -8.37 -14.73 1.61
C ASN A 22 -9.29 -14.15 2.70
N ASP A 23 -8.83 -13.17 3.48
CA ASP A 23 -9.71 -12.50 4.44
C ASP A 23 -10.88 -11.84 3.70
N ILE A 24 -12.10 -12.21 4.10
CA ILE A 24 -13.36 -11.76 3.50
C ILE A 24 -13.49 -10.23 3.51
N ILE A 25 -12.81 -9.51 4.40
CA ILE A 25 -12.79 -8.04 4.45
C ILE A 25 -12.31 -7.39 3.14
N HIS A 26 -11.57 -8.14 2.30
CA HIS A 26 -11.05 -7.67 1.03
C HIS A 26 -12.03 -7.86 -0.15
N TYR A 27 -13.06 -8.70 0.01
CA TYR A 27 -13.87 -9.20 -1.10
C TYR A 27 -15.37 -8.97 -0.93
N ASP A 28 -15.86 -8.95 0.31
CA ASP A 28 -17.28 -8.79 0.60
C ASP A 28 -17.57 -7.36 1.08
N HIS A 29 -18.36 -6.65 0.28
CA HIS A 29 -18.71 -5.26 0.54
C HIS A 29 -19.57 -5.11 1.80
N ASP A 30 -20.61 -5.94 1.93
CA ASP A 30 -21.59 -5.82 3.02
C ASP A 30 -20.94 -6.18 4.35
N TYR A 31 -20.11 -7.22 4.37
CA TYR A 31 -19.30 -7.58 5.53
C TYR A 31 -18.37 -6.44 5.94
N ALA A 32 -17.67 -5.79 5.00
CA ALA A 32 -16.79 -4.68 5.34
C ALA A 32 -17.55 -3.46 5.87
N VAL A 33 -18.73 -3.17 5.31
CA VAL A 33 -19.61 -2.09 5.79
C VAL A 33 -20.15 -2.38 7.19
N GLU A 34 -20.56 -3.61 7.48
CA GLU A 34 -20.99 -4.05 8.82
C GLU A 34 -19.89 -3.82 9.88
N ARG A 35 -18.63 -3.96 9.47
CA ARG A 35 -17.45 -3.72 10.32
C ARG A 35 -17.06 -2.25 10.45
N GLY A 36 -17.82 -1.33 9.84
CA GLY A 36 -17.64 0.11 9.94
C GLY A 36 -16.73 0.74 8.89
N PHE A 37 -16.38 0.02 7.82
CA PHE A 37 -15.66 0.56 6.68
C PHE A 37 -16.61 1.10 5.61
N ARG A 38 -16.08 1.83 4.61
CA ARG A 38 -16.87 2.32 3.47
C ARG A 38 -17.15 1.23 2.42
N GLY A 39 -16.45 0.12 2.51
CA GLY A 39 -16.49 -1.00 1.58
C GLY A 39 -15.29 -1.91 1.83
N THR A 40 -15.03 -2.81 0.88
CA THR A 40 -13.86 -3.69 0.88
C THR A 40 -12.55 -2.92 1.03
N LEU A 41 -11.54 -3.58 1.59
CA LEU A 41 -10.27 -2.96 1.90
C LEU A 41 -9.15 -3.45 1.00
N LEU A 42 -8.28 -2.54 0.59
CA LEU A 42 -6.97 -2.90 0.06
C LEU A 42 -6.16 -3.64 1.14
N HIS A 43 -5.48 -4.72 0.77
CA HIS A 43 -4.59 -5.43 1.68
C HIS A 43 -3.47 -4.50 2.18
N GLY A 44 -3.15 -4.57 3.47
CA GLY A 44 -2.02 -3.82 4.05
C GLY A 44 -0.71 -4.01 3.28
N PRO A 45 -0.27 -5.27 3.05
CA PRO A 45 0.94 -5.56 2.26
C PRO A 45 0.89 -5.05 0.81
N HIS A 46 -0.30 -4.84 0.24
CA HIS A 46 -0.44 -4.26 -1.09
C HIS A 46 -0.04 -2.77 -1.09
N MET A 47 -0.36 -2.01 -0.03
CA MET A 47 0.19 -0.66 0.15
C MET A 47 1.72 -0.68 0.24
N THR A 48 2.27 -1.64 1.00
CA THR A 48 3.72 -1.83 1.14
C THR A 48 4.38 -2.14 -0.22
N ALA A 49 3.72 -2.89 -1.11
CA ALA A 49 4.23 -3.16 -2.45
C ALA A 49 4.40 -1.89 -3.31
N PHE A 50 3.52 -0.89 -3.15
CA PHE A 50 3.66 0.40 -3.83
C PHE A 50 4.89 1.18 -3.34
N ALA A 51 5.19 1.11 -2.05
CA ALA A 51 6.41 1.68 -1.49
C ALA A 51 7.67 0.90 -1.92
N ALA A 52 7.59 -0.43 -2.03
CA ALA A 52 8.69 -1.25 -2.54
C ALA A 52 9.07 -0.90 -3.98
N ASP A 53 8.09 -0.55 -4.84
CA ASP A 53 8.36 -0.05 -6.18
C ASP A 53 9.05 1.33 -6.17
N LEU A 54 8.71 2.23 -5.25
CA LEU A 54 9.47 3.48 -5.08
C LEU A 54 10.92 3.19 -4.69
N GLY A 55 11.16 2.23 -3.79
CA GLY A 55 12.50 1.77 -3.45
C GLY A 55 13.26 1.19 -4.65
N ALA A 56 12.61 0.32 -5.42
CA ALA A 56 13.20 -0.28 -6.62
C ALA A 56 13.55 0.77 -7.68
N ARG A 57 12.69 1.76 -7.90
CA ARG A 57 12.95 2.88 -8.82
C ARG A 57 14.08 3.77 -8.34
N ARG A 58 14.16 4.02 -7.03
CA ARG A 58 15.17 4.91 -6.45
C ARG A 58 16.57 4.28 -6.42
N TYR A 59 16.66 3.04 -5.95
CA TYR A 59 17.94 2.38 -5.67
C TYR A 59 18.34 1.35 -6.73
N GLY A 60 17.48 1.08 -7.71
CA GLY A 60 17.78 0.17 -8.82
C GLY A 60 18.12 -1.24 -8.32
N LYS A 61 19.22 -1.80 -8.81
CA LYS A 61 19.64 -3.17 -8.48
C LYS A 61 20.01 -3.36 -7.01
N ASP A 62 20.51 -2.31 -6.34
CA ASP A 62 20.89 -2.38 -4.93
C ASP A 62 19.67 -2.64 -4.03
N TRP A 63 18.47 -2.24 -4.48
CA TRP A 63 17.22 -2.54 -3.78
C TRP A 63 17.01 -4.04 -3.57
N LEU A 64 17.41 -4.88 -4.53
CA LEU A 64 17.13 -6.32 -4.51
C LEU A 64 17.93 -7.06 -3.44
N THR A 65 19.07 -6.52 -3.02
CA THR A 65 19.99 -7.18 -2.07
C THR A 65 20.15 -6.40 -0.77
N ARG A 66 19.95 -5.08 -0.79
CA ARG A 66 20.16 -4.18 0.34
C ARG A 66 18.91 -3.37 0.69
N GLY A 67 17.81 -3.52 -0.04
CA GLY A 67 16.58 -2.77 0.23
C GLY A 67 16.04 -3.03 1.64
N LYS A 68 15.79 -1.96 2.38
CA LYS A 68 15.12 -2.00 3.67
C LYS A 68 13.83 -1.19 3.59
N LEU A 69 12.72 -1.86 3.88
CA LEU A 69 11.38 -1.29 3.87
C LEU A 69 10.74 -1.48 5.23
N HIS A 70 10.28 -0.38 5.83
CA HIS A 70 9.45 -0.41 7.01
C HIS A 70 8.16 0.35 6.72
N THR A 71 7.01 -0.25 7.03
CA THR A 71 5.70 0.38 6.84
C THR A 71 4.79 0.09 8.01
N LYS A 72 4.08 1.11 8.49
CA LYS A 72 2.96 0.99 9.41
C LYS A 72 1.68 1.42 8.70
N TRP A 73 0.70 0.53 8.65
CA TRP A 73 -0.63 0.82 8.10
C TRP A 73 -1.49 1.42 9.21
N ILE A 74 -1.91 2.66 9.02
CA ILE A 74 -2.62 3.46 10.04
C ILE A 74 -4.04 3.84 9.61
N GLY A 75 -4.44 3.48 8.40
CA GLY A 75 -5.80 3.71 7.91
C GLY A 75 -6.19 2.80 6.74
N PRO A 76 -7.50 2.62 6.51
CA PRO A 76 -8.02 1.82 5.41
C PRO A 76 -7.91 2.54 4.06
N VAL A 77 -7.85 1.76 2.99
CA VAL A 77 -7.92 2.23 1.59
C VAL A 77 -9.00 1.40 0.90
N CYS A 78 -9.95 2.05 0.25
CA CYS A 78 -11.10 1.38 -0.38
C CYS A 78 -11.04 1.50 -1.92
N PRO A 79 -11.75 0.65 -2.68
CA PRO A 79 -11.98 0.87 -4.10
C PRO A 79 -12.55 2.27 -4.40
N GLY A 80 -12.11 2.84 -5.53
CA GLY A 80 -12.41 4.20 -5.97
C GLY A 80 -11.52 5.26 -5.33
N ASP A 81 -10.69 4.91 -4.34
CA ASP A 81 -9.73 5.86 -3.78
C ASP A 81 -8.58 6.14 -4.74
N THR A 82 -8.12 7.38 -4.73
CA THR A 82 -6.78 7.71 -5.21
C THR A 82 -5.79 7.53 -4.07
N PHE A 83 -4.91 6.54 -4.20
CA PHE A 83 -3.79 6.32 -3.29
C PHE A 83 -2.54 7.03 -3.81
N VAL A 84 -1.86 7.75 -2.93
CA VAL A 84 -0.60 8.45 -3.23
C VAL A 84 0.43 8.04 -2.18
N ALA A 85 1.56 7.47 -2.59
CA ALA A 85 2.71 7.25 -1.73
C ALA A 85 3.84 8.21 -2.11
N ASP A 86 4.30 8.99 -1.14
CA ASP A 86 5.36 9.98 -1.26
C ASP A 86 6.60 9.50 -0.51
N LEU A 87 7.74 9.53 -1.21
CA LEU A 87 9.06 9.22 -0.66
C LEU A 87 9.96 10.46 -0.71
N THR A 88 10.40 10.93 0.45
CA THR A 88 11.32 12.08 0.58
C THR A 88 12.75 11.69 0.24
N GLU A 89 13.64 12.68 0.09
CA GLU A 89 15.06 12.42 -0.17
C GLU A 89 15.74 11.65 0.96
N ASP A 90 15.33 11.84 2.21
CA ASP A 90 15.91 11.14 3.37
C ASP A 90 15.40 9.71 3.56
N GLY A 91 14.48 9.26 2.70
CA GLY A 91 13.91 7.91 2.76
C GLY A 91 12.64 7.79 3.60
N GLU A 92 12.08 8.92 4.07
CA GLU A 92 10.80 8.92 4.79
C GLU A 92 9.64 8.72 3.82
N LEU A 93 8.70 7.86 4.21
CA LEU A 93 7.55 7.45 3.41
C LEU A 93 6.26 7.86 4.09
N THR A 94 5.39 8.54 3.36
CA THR A 94 4.01 8.82 3.77
C THR A 94 3.08 8.48 2.62
N ALA A 95 1.95 7.84 2.89
CA ALA A 95 0.92 7.61 1.89
C ALA A 95 -0.45 8.10 2.36
N THR A 96 -1.21 8.63 1.40
CA THR A 96 -2.54 9.16 1.61
C THR A 96 -3.57 8.47 0.73
N SER A 97 -4.80 8.38 1.25
CA SER A 97 -5.98 7.92 0.54
C SER A 97 -7.21 8.66 1.06
N GLY A 98 -8.08 9.13 0.18
CA GLY A 98 -9.28 9.89 0.58
C GLY A 98 -8.96 11.12 1.45
N GLY A 99 -7.81 11.76 1.23
CA GLY A 99 -7.34 12.92 2.00
C GLY A 99 -6.82 12.62 3.41
N LYS A 100 -6.65 11.35 3.77
CA LYS A 100 -6.13 10.93 5.09
C LYS A 100 -4.83 10.16 4.93
N THR A 101 -3.93 10.26 5.90
CA THR A 101 -2.74 9.41 5.96
C THR A 101 -3.13 7.99 6.30
N VAL A 102 -2.73 7.03 5.46
CA VAL A 102 -3.08 5.61 5.58
C VAL A 102 -1.87 4.72 5.83
N MET A 103 -0.67 5.18 5.46
CA MET A 103 0.57 4.47 5.72
C MET A 103 1.70 5.46 5.97
N VAL A 104 2.59 5.11 6.90
CA VAL A 104 3.85 5.82 7.15
C VAL A 104 4.98 4.81 7.21
N GLY A 105 6.21 5.24 7.00
CA GLY A 105 7.33 4.31 7.00
C GLY A 105 8.63 4.90 6.52
N SER A 106 9.55 4.03 6.11
CA SER A 106 10.80 4.41 5.48
C SER A 106 11.27 3.39 4.44
N VAL A 107 12.01 3.89 3.45
CA VAL A 107 12.59 3.15 2.35
C VAL A 107 14.07 3.54 2.27
N THR A 108 14.96 2.63 2.64
CA THR A 108 16.41 2.88 2.68
C THR A 108 17.21 1.70 2.15
N LEU A 109 18.53 1.84 2.10
CA LEU A 109 19.43 0.70 1.93
C LEU A 109 20.02 0.31 3.29
N ALA A 110 20.19 -0.99 3.52
CA ALA A 110 21.04 -1.51 4.57
C ALA A 110 22.51 -1.18 4.27
N GLU A 111 23.27 -0.94 5.34
CA GLU A 111 24.72 -0.72 5.27
C GLU A 111 25.42 -1.90 4.60
#